data_AF-A0A920EJC4-F1
#
_entry.id   AF-A0A920EJC4-F1
#
_cell.length_a   1.000
_cell.length_b   1.000
_cell.length_c   1.000
_cell.angle_alpha   90.00
_cell.angle_beta   90.00
_cell.angle_gamma   90.00
#
_symmetry.space_group_name_H-M   'P 1'
#
loop_
_entity.id
_entity.type
_entity.pdbx_description
1 polymer ?
#
loop_
_entity_poly.entity_id
_entity_poly.type
_entity_poly.pdbx_seq_one_letter_code
_entity_poly.pdbx_strand_id
1 'polypeptide(L)'
;MFPSVNTASKDPDGLLAVGGDLSTTTLTLAYRNGIFPWFSDKSPILWWSPSQRCVIKPSDLHISRRLKQKLKQNKFRVTSDEVFEKVIKACASNRKKF
;
A
#
# COMPACT_ATOMS: atom_id res chain seq x y z
N MET A 1 4.84 -6.58 19.03
CA MET A 1 4.12 -7.85 18.75
C MET A 1 2.75 -7.48 18.21
N PHE A 2 2.24 -8.19 17.19
CA PHE A 2 0.88 -7.98 16.66
C PHE A 2 -0.05 -9.13 17.08
N PRO A 3 -1.35 -8.88 17.26
CA PRO A 3 -2.33 -9.95 17.39
C PRO A 3 -2.41 -10.78 16.09
N SER A 4 -2.96 -11.99 16.19
CA SER A 4 -3.16 -12.85 15.03
C SER A 4 -4.08 -12.19 14.02
N VAL A 5 -3.75 -12.24 12.72
CA VAL A 5 -4.58 -11.65 11.65
C VAL A 5 -6.00 -12.23 11.60
N ASN A 6 -6.20 -13.44 12.12
CA ASN A 6 -7.51 -14.09 12.19
C ASN A 6 -8.45 -13.43 13.21
N THR A 7 -7.96 -12.52 14.05
CA THR A 7 -8.76 -11.76 15.01
C THR A 7 -9.12 -10.36 14.50
N ALA A 8 -8.81 -10.03 13.24
CA ALA A 8 -9.19 -8.76 12.64
C ALA A 8 -10.72 -8.60 12.61
N SER A 9 -11.19 -7.35 12.74
CA SER A 9 -12.61 -7.04 12.65
C SER A 9 -13.18 -7.41 11.27
N LYS A 10 -14.45 -7.82 11.25
CA LYS A 10 -15.23 -8.03 10.02
C LYS A 10 -15.85 -6.72 9.50
N ASP A 11 -16.07 -5.77 10.40
CA ASP A 11 -16.60 -4.45 10.08
C ASP A 11 -15.96 -3.38 11.00
N PRO A 12 -15.10 -2.49 10.49
CA PRO A 12 -14.58 -2.48 9.12
C PRO A 12 -13.65 -3.68 8.86
N ASP A 13 -13.75 -4.30 7.68
CA ASP A 13 -12.97 -5.51 7.33
C ASP A 13 -11.47 -5.27 7.48
N GLY A 14 -10.84 -6.13 8.26
CA GLY A 14 -9.39 -6.17 8.43
C GLY A 14 -8.84 -5.25 9.52
N LEU A 15 -9.61 -4.42 10.20
CA LEU A 15 -9.07 -3.60 11.29
C LEU A 15 -8.56 -4.50 12.43
N LEU A 16 -7.26 -4.44 12.71
CA LEU A 16 -6.57 -5.40 13.57
C LEU A 16 -6.05 -4.79 14.88
N ALA A 17 -5.48 -3.58 14.82
CA ALA A 17 -4.89 -2.93 15.99
C ALA A 17 -4.89 -1.39 15.85
N VAL A 18 -4.76 -0.70 16.99
CA VAL A 18 -4.72 0.76 17.10
C VAL A 18 -3.49 1.18 17.92
N GLY A 19 -2.77 2.21 17.47
CA GLY A 19 -1.62 2.79 18.16
C GLY A 19 -0.26 2.17 17.78
N GLY A 20 0.71 2.31 18.67
CA GLY A 20 2.11 1.90 18.44
C GLY A 20 2.95 2.99 17.77
N ASP A 21 3.88 2.57 16.90
CA ASP A 21 4.82 3.43 16.19
C ASP A 21 5.02 3.01 14.73
N LEU A 22 5.67 3.86 13.93
CA LEU A 22 6.06 3.57 12.55
C LEU A 22 7.57 3.34 12.42
N SER A 23 8.21 2.79 13.45
CA SER A 23 9.63 2.41 13.34
C SER A 23 9.82 1.34 12.27
N THR A 24 11.01 1.28 11.69
CA THR A 24 11.37 0.29 10.67
C THR A 24 11.18 -1.15 11.18
N THR A 25 11.47 -1.40 12.46
CA THR A 25 11.25 -2.69 13.12
C THR A 25 9.77 -3.06 13.14
N THR A 26 8.89 -2.15 13.58
CA THR A 26 7.45 -2.38 13.65
C THR A 26 6.85 -2.59 12.26
N LEU A 27 7.22 -1.75 11.29
CA LEU A 27 6.77 -1.88 9.90
C LEU A 27 7.19 -3.21 9.29
N THR A 28 8.46 -3.59 9.43
CA THR A 28 8.97 -4.86 8.91
C THR A 28 8.24 -6.04 9.53
N LEU A 29 7.99 -6.01 10.84
CA LEU A 29 7.19 -7.04 11.52
C LEU A 29 5.76 -7.09 10.98
N ALA A 30 5.11 -5.94 10.78
CA ALA A 30 3.74 -5.86 10.26
C ALA A 30 3.63 -6.49 8.87
N TYR A 31 4.46 -6.05 7.92
CA TYR A 31 4.40 -6.54 6.54
C TYR A 31 4.69 -8.04 6.43
N ARG A 32 5.61 -8.58 7.26
CA ARG A 32 5.88 -10.03 7.31
C ARG A 32 4.70 -10.86 7.80
N ASN A 33 3.77 -10.25 8.54
CA ASN A 33 2.55 -10.89 9.04
C ASN A 33 1.31 -10.51 8.21
N GLY A 34 1.47 -9.88 7.03
CA GLY A 34 0.34 -9.47 6.19
C GLY A 34 -0.39 -8.20 6.64
N ILE A 35 0.18 -7.47 7.61
CA ILE A 35 -0.40 -6.29 8.24
C ILE A 35 0.18 -5.03 7.61
N PHE A 36 -0.63 -4.00 7.39
CA PHE A 36 -0.18 -2.70 6.91
C PHE A 36 -0.83 -1.54 7.68
N PRO A 37 -0.11 -0.41 7.87
CA PRO A 37 -0.68 0.77 8.49
C PRO A 37 -1.47 1.57 7.47
N TRP A 38 -2.67 2.03 7.84
CA TRP A 38 -3.45 2.94 7.00
C TRP A 38 -4.41 3.76 7.87
N PHE A 39 -4.21 5.07 7.92
CA PHE A 39 -4.95 5.97 8.81
C PHE A 39 -4.99 7.39 8.24
N SER A 40 -5.92 8.20 8.75
CA SER A 40 -6.04 9.62 8.41
C SER A 40 -5.21 10.49 9.36
N ASP A 41 -4.83 11.70 8.97
CA ASP A 41 -3.96 12.60 9.75
C ASP A 41 -4.44 12.87 11.20
N LYS A 42 -5.75 12.80 11.45
CA LYS A 42 -6.36 13.03 12.77
C LYS A 42 -6.66 11.75 13.55
N SER A 43 -6.36 10.58 12.97
CA SER A 43 -6.60 9.28 13.58
C SER A 43 -5.34 8.77 14.26
N PRO A 44 -5.45 7.94 15.30
CA PRO A 44 -4.30 7.13 15.74
C PRO A 44 -3.84 6.23 14.59
N ILE A 45 -2.64 5.66 14.71
CA ILE A 45 -2.17 4.63 13.77
C ILE A 45 -3.16 3.47 13.80
N LEU A 46 -3.66 3.06 12.64
CA LEU A 46 -4.52 1.90 12.46
C LEU A 46 -3.78 0.85 11.62
N TRP A 47 -3.84 -0.40 12.06
CA TRP A 47 -3.21 -1.54 11.41
C TRP A 47 -4.27 -2.48 10.84
N TRP A 48 -4.06 -2.90 9.58
CA TRP A 48 -5.06 -3.62 8.80
C TRP A 48 -4.53 -4.94 8.26
N SER A 49 -5.40 -5.96 8.25
CA SER A 49 -5.25 -7.23 7.56
C SER A 49 -6.63 -7.73 7.07
N PRO A 50 -7.13 -7.22 5.92
CA PRO A 50 -8.41 -7.62 5.33
C PRO A 50 -8.54 -9.14 5.14
N SER A 51 -9.76 -9.66 5.34
CA SER A 51 -10.05 -11.08 5.19
C SER A 51 -9.87 -11.57 3.75
N GLN A 52 -10.05 -10.69 2.76
CA GLN A 52 -9.73 -10.91 1.35
C GLN A 52 -8.71 -9.88 0.88
N ARG A 53 -7.54 -10.34 0.43
CA ARG A 53 -6.45 -9.46 0.00
C ARG A 53 -6.51 -9.22 -1.51
N CYS A 54 -6.53 -7.95 -1.91
CA CYS A 54 -6.30 -7.59 -3.30
C CYS A 54 -4.83 -7.89 -3.67
N VAL A 55 -4.65 -8.78 -4.65
CA VAL A 55 -3.35 -9.20 -5.17
C VAL A 55 -3.35 -9.13 -6.69
N ILE A 56 -2.21 -8.77 -7.27
CA ILE A 56 -1.99 -8.79 -8.72
C ILE A 56 -0.86 -9.78 -8.98
N LYS A 57 -1.17 -10.88 -9.68
CA LYS A 57 -0.14 -11.79 -10.16
C LYS A 57 0.54 -11.16 -11.38
N PRO A 58 1.87 -11.08 -11.44
CA PRO A 58 2.55 -10.46 -12.57
C PRO A 58 2.19 -11.08 -13.94
N SER A 59 1.92 -12.39 -13.98
CA SER A 59 1.47 -13.12 -15.17
C SER A 59 0.10 -12.67 -15.69
N ASP A 60 -0.74 -12.15 -14.79
CA ASP A 60 -2.15 -11.84 -15.06
C ASP A 60 -2.35 -10.35 -15.38
N LEU A 61 -1.24 -9.60 -15.52
CA LEU A 61 -1.28 -8.17 -15.80
C LEU A 61 -1.97 -7.89 -17.15
N HIS A 62 -3.15 -7.30 -17.10
CA HIS A 62 -3.86 -6.86 -18.30
C HIS A 62 -3.27 -5.56 -18.85
N ILE A 63 -2.64 -5.63 -20.03
CA ILE A 63 -2.16 -4.44 -20.76
C ILE A 63 -3.15 -4.12 -21.88
N SER A 64 -3.93 -3.05 -21.69
CA SER A 64 -4.87 -2.60 -22.71
C SER A 64 -4.16 -2.23 -24.04
N ARG A 65 -4.86 -2.37 -25.16
CA ARG A 65 -4.34 -2.01 -26.50
C ARG A 65 -3.78 -0.58 -26.54
N ARG A 66 -4.49 0.37 -25.90
CA ARG A 66 -4.07 1.78 -25.83
C ARG A 66 -2.79 1.95 -25.02
N LEU A 67 -2.66 1.27 -23.88
CA LEU A 67 -1.43 1.31 -23.09
C LEU A 67 -0.26 0.70 -23.88
N LYS A 68 -0.47 -0.44 -24.54
CA LYS A 68 0.55 -1.08 -25.40
C LYS A 68 1.04 -0.13 -26.50
N GLN A 69 0.13 0.59 -27.15
CA GLN A 69 0.48 1.61 -28.15
C GLN A 69 1.27 2.78 -27.55
N LYS A 70 0.90 3.27 -26.37
CA LYS A 70 1.66 4.33 -25.68
C LYS A 70 3.08 3.88 -25.31
N LEU A 71 3.23 2.67 -24.78
CA LEU A 71 4.53 2.11 -24.41
C LEU A 71 5.47 1.98 -25.61
N LYS A 72 4.94 1.56 -26.78
CA LYS A 72 5.71 1.48 -28.03
C LYS A 72 6.30 2.81 -28.52
N GLN A 73 5.82 3.95 -28.03
CA GLN A 73 6.35 5.27 -28.40
C GLN A 73 7.68 5.59 -27.70
N ASN A 74 8.12 4.75 -26.74
CA ASN A 74 9.37 4.93 -25.99
C ASN A 74 9.55 6.32 -25.36
N LYS A 75 8.44 6.97 -24.97
CA LYS A 75 8.44 8.32 -24.36
C LYS A 75 8.77 8.34 -22.88
N PHE A 76 8.83 7.18 -22.23
CA PHE A 76 9.04 7.05 -20.80
C PHE A 76 10.33 6.30 -20.54
N ARG A 77 11.12 6.81 -19.59
CA ARG A 77 12.22 6.08 -18.97
C ARG A 77 11.74 5.58 -17.61
N VAL A 78 11.83 4.27 -17.39
CA VAL A 78 11.51 3.64 -16.10
C VAL A 78 12.83 3.33 -15.40
N THR A 79 12.94 3.78 -14.16
CA THR A 79 14.11 3.52 -13.31
C THR A 79 13.61 2.99 -11.95
N SER A 80 14.53 2.42 -11.17
CA SER A 80 14.24 1.84 -9.86
C SER A 80 15.12 2.51 -8.82
N ASP A 81 14.54 2.90 -7.69
CA ASP A 81 15.19 3.49 -6.52
C ASP A 81 16.11 4.72 -6.75
N GLU A 82 16.00 5.40 -7.90
CA GLU A 82 16.80 6.60 -8.17
C GLU A 82 16.33 7.85 -7.39
N VAL A 83 15.02 8.00 -7.14
CA VAL A 83 14.43 9.23 -6.56
C VAL A 83 13.24 8.95 -5.61
N PHE A 84 13.39 8.00 -4.69
CA PHE A 84 12.33 7.55 -3.78
C PHE A 84 11.59 8.70 -3.07
N GLU A 85 12.34 9.66 -2.48
CA GLU A 85 11.75 10.79 -1.74
C GLU A 85 10.84 11.66 -2.62
N LYS A 86 11.22 11.89 -3.90
CA LYS A 86 10.40 12.66 -4.83
C LYS A 86 9.12 11.90 -5.19
N VAL A 87 9.23 10.58 -5.39
CA VAL A 87 8.08 9.72 -5.71
C VAL A 87 7.08 9.71 -4.55
N ILE A 88 7.53 9.46 -3.32
CA ILE A 88 6.62 9.36 -2.17
C ILE A 88 5.97 10.72 -1.83
N LYS A 89 6.69 11.84 -1.99
CA LYS A 89 6.11 13.19 -1.85
C LYS A 89 5.06 13.47 -2.92
N ALA A 90 5.29 13.08 -4.17
CA ALA A 90 4.32 13.24 -5.26
C ALA A 90 3.06 12.37 -5.06
N CYS A 91 3.21 11.17 -4.49
CA CYS A 91 2.07 10.34 -4.07
C CYS A 91 1.23 11.04 -2.98
N ALA A 92 1.88 11.72 -2.02
CA ALA A 92 1.20 12.44 -0.95
C ALA A 92 0.49 13.73 -1.44
N SER A 93 1.04 14.44 -2.43
CA SER A 93 0.55 15.74 -2.89
C SER A 93 -0.68 15.67 -3.82
N ASN A 94 -0.91 14.54 -4.49
CA ASN A 94 -1.89 14.43 -5.59
C ASN A 94 -3.37 14.24 -5.18
N ARG A 95 -3.76 14.70 -3.98
CA ARG A 95 -5.15 14.61 -3.53
C ARG A 95 -5.87 15.93 -3.76
N LYS A 96 -6.55 16.06 -4.91
CA LYS A 96 -7.71 16.97 -5.00
C LYS A 96 -8.67 16.53 -3.90
N LYS A 97 -8.82 17.34 -2.85
CA LYS A 97 -9.90 17.18 -1.88
C LYS A 97 -11.19 17.49 -2.63
N PHE A 98 -12.04 16.49 -2.82
CA PHE A 98 -13.44 16.70 -3.15
C PHE A 98 -14.22 16.89 -1.85
#